data_AF-A0A812TPF6-F1
#
_entry.id   AF-A0A812TPF6-F1
#
_cell.length_a   1.000
_cell.length_b   1.000
_cell.length_c   1.000
_cell.angle_alpha   90.00
_cell.angle_beta   90.00
_cell.angle_gamma   90.00
#
_symmetry.space_group_name_H-M   'P 1'
#
loop_
_entity.id
_entity.type
_entity.pdbx_description
1 polymer ?
#
loop_
_entity_poly.entity_id
_entity_poly.type
_entity_poly.pdbx_seq_one_letter_code
_entity_poly.pdbx_strand_id
1 'polypeptide(L)'
;MFKMHKTASGTLSTTMHRSAIRKGLRWAGCADNGHLLPVKWACASTSVKGDGQFEFELRHAWGPNVWWSSERGGQPQFCDSADGQWFEQLLLSYERRMGSEVQIFIPIRDAYTHLRSLLRHTSKPFAEFNDSAWLWNPCSKELGLHHASQVQRFLKEWPFQRAKRLHVLLAEDLSASLVMFRRTVNWSLRDVVSFSTHVTSEKQAAQVLVPAAEDIPSDRLNLDQQLYLRLQSWFADELQLHRSQNSDFEREVLAHKRITKAVARVCGGMNEHLGGSFLAQFCRSARAEADLESLDRLQCVEK
;
A
#
# COMPACT_ATOMS: atom_id res chain seq x y z
N MET A 1 -0.92 8.16 3.16
CA MET A 1 -0.67 6.70 3.13
C MET A 1 0.78 6.44 2.78
N PHE A 2 1.42 5.55 3.54
CA PHE A 2 2.77 5.10 3.26
C PHE A 2 2.71 3.85 2.36
N LYS A 3 3.29 3.89 1.15
CA LYS A 3 3.24 2.76 0.21
C LYS A 3 4.51 1.91 0.34
N MET A 4 4.35 0.67 0.81
CA MET A 4 5.41 -0.34 0.92
C MET A 4 5.23 -1.44 -0.13
N HIS A 5 6.28 -2.03 -0.69
CA HIS A 5 6.11 -3.06 -1.69
C HIS A 5 5.47 -4.32 -1.11
N LYS A 6 4.57 -4.92 -1.89
CA LYS A 6 4.00 -6.24 -1.59
C LYS A 6 3.31 -6.40 -0.23
N THR A 7 2.91 -5.29 0.38
CA THR A 7 2.04 -5.22 1.57
C THR A 7 0.58 -4.91 1.22
N ALA A 8 0.14 -5.22 -0.01
CA ALA A 8 -1.16 -4.80 -0.57
C ALA A 8 -1.34 -3.27 -0.69
N SER A 9 -0.29 -2.48 -0.46
CA SER A 9 -0.28 -1.03 -0.62
C SER A 9 -0.65 -0.56 -2.04
N GLY A 10 -0.37 -1.35 -3.08
CA GLY A 10 -0.77 -1.06 -4.46
C GLY A 10 -2.29 -1.10 -4.62
N THR A 11 -2.94 -2.13 -4.08
CA THR A 11 -4.40 -2.24 -4.02
C THR A 11 -5.00 -1.07 -3.26
N LEU A 12 -4.43 -0.73 -2.10
CA LEU A 12 -4.88 0.40 -1.31
C LEU A 12 -4.69 1.72 -2.06
N SER A 13 -3.53 1.93 -2.69
CA SER A 13 -3.21 3.10 -3.52
C SER A 13 -4.26 3.31 -4.62
N THR A 14 -4.54 2.27 -5.40
CA THR A 14 -5.54 2.32 -6.48
C THR A 14 -6.94 2.62 -5.95
N THR A 15 -7.30 1.97 -4.85
CA THR A 15 -8.60 2.16 -4.19
C THR A 15 -8.78 3.59 -3.68
N MET A 16 -7.75 4.13 -3.02
CA MET A 16 -7.74 5.51 -2.53
C MET A 16 -7.79 6.52 -3.67
N HIS A 17 -6.99 6.31 -4.71
CA HIS A 17 -6.93 7.21 -5.85
C HIS A 17 -8.28 7.31 -6.57
N ARG A 18 -8.92 6.18 -6.90
CA ARG A 18 -10.25 6.16 -7.52
C ARG A 18 -11.29 6.89 -6.66
N SER A 19 -11.28 6.64 -5.35
CA SER A 19 -12.24 7.25 -4.44
C SER A 19 -12.00 8.75 -4.25
N ALA A 20 -10.73 9.19 -4.25
CA ALA A 20 -10.36 10.60 -4.25
C ALA A 20 -10.90 11.31 -5.50
N ILE A 21 -10.68 10.77 -6.70
CA ILE A 21 -11.23 11.32 -7.95
C ILE A 21 -12.76 11.44 -7.87
N ARG A 22 -13.46 10.36 -7.49
CA ARG A 22 -14.93 10.36 -7.40
C ARG A 22 -15.48 11.40 -6.43
N LYS A 23 -14.73 11.73 -5.39
CA LYS A 23 -15.08 12.70 -4.35
C LYS A 23 -14.56 14.11 -4.65
N GLY A 24 -13.83 14.32 -5.75
CA GLY A 24 -13.20 15.59 -6.07
C GLY A 24 -12.09 16.01 -5.10
N LEU A 25 -11.46 15.06 -4.39
CA LEU A 25 -10.45 15.37 -3.37
C LEU A 25 -9.13 15.81 -4.03
N ARG A 26 -8.48 16.79 -3.42
CA ARG A 26 -7.14 17.24 -3.82
C ARG A 26 -6.08 16.25 -3.35
N TRP A 27 -5.35 15.70 -4.32
CA TRP A 27 -4.31 14.70 -4.09
C TRP A 27 -2.90 15.27 -4.23
N ALA A 28 -2.01 14.86 -3.34
CA ALA A 28 -0.56 14.96 -3.50
C ALA A 28 0.05 13.57 -3.60
N GLY A 29 1.11 13.40 -4.38
CA GLY A 29 1.91 12.18 -4.25
C GLY A 29 2.88 11.93 -5.38
N CYS A 30 4.07 11.47 -5.01
CA CYS A 30 5.04 10.90 -5.93
C CYS A 30 4.85 9.38 -5.93
N ALA A 31 3.88 8.91 -6.70
CA ALA A 31 3.76 7.48 -6.98
C ALA A 31 3.94 7.27 -8.47
N ASP A 32 5.07 6.66 -8.83
CA ASP A 32 5.21 6.03 -10.12
C ASP A 32 4.24 4.84 -10.16
N ASN A 33 3.01 5.15 -10.55
CA ASN A 33 2.02 4.17 -10.97
C ASN A 33 1.93 4.30 -12.50
N GLY A 34 3.05 4.08 -13.22
CA GLY A 34 3.18 4.28 -14.67
C GLY A 34 2.14 3.59 -15.57
N HIS A 35 1.18 2.86 -15.01
CA HIS A 35 0.01 2.30 -15.67
C HIS A 35 -1.29 3.12 -15.50
N LEU A 36 -1.37 4.04 -14.54
CA LEU A 36 -2.58 4.80 -14.20
C LEU A 36 -2.39 6.32 -14.35
N LEU A 37 -1.17 6.83 -14.19
CA LEU A 37 -0.85 8.24 -14.38
C LEU A 37 0.53 8.37 -15.05
N PRO A 38 0.70 9.25 -16.04
CA PRO A 38 2.02 9.58 -16.57
C PRO A 38 2.94 10.08 -15.44
N VAL A 39 4.18 9.59 -15.38
CA VAL A 39 5.23 9.98 -14.41
C VAL A 39 5.34 11.51 -14.24
N LYS A 40 5.06 12.26 -15.31
CA LYS A 40 5.05 13.72 -15.32
C LYS A 40 4.06 14.34 -14.32
N TRP A 41 2.97 13.67 -13.95
CA TRP A 41 1.95 14.18 -13.04
C TRP A 41 2.22 13.79 -11.57
N ALA A 42 2.87 12.64 -11.36
CA ALA A 42 3.25 12.15 -10.04
C ALA A 42 4.33 13.03 -9.38
N CYS A 43 5.27 13.60 -10.14
CA CYS A 43 6.32 14.45 -9.55
C CYS A 43 6.09 15.96 -9.72
N ALA A 44 5.22 16.39 -10.65
CA ALA A 44 4.97 17.82 -10.90
C ALA A 44 4.03 18.51 -9.88
N SER A 45 3.35 17.76 -8.99
CA SER A 45 2.58 18.38 -7.89
C SER A 45 3.46 19.03 -6.81
N THR A 46 4.78 18.89 -6.89
CA THR A 46 5.72 19.67 -6.09
C THR A 46 5.86 21.14 -6.55
N SER A 47 5.32 21.51 -7.71
CA SER A 47 5.48 22.86 -8.29
C SER A 47 4.21 23.69 -8.40
N VAL A 48 3.05 23.20 -7.95
CA VAL A 48 1.89 24.09 -7.81
C VAL A 48 2.16 24.96 -6.57
N LYS A 49 2.78 26.10 -6.82
CA LYS A 49 2.82 27.30 -5.96
C LYS A 49 1.38 27.80 -5.71
N GLY A 50 0.57 26.97 -5.07
CA GLY A 50 -0.78 27.30 -4.66
C GLY A 50 -0.95 26.85 -3.23
N ASP A 51 -1.40 27.76 -2.37
CA ASP A 51 -1.70 27.58 -0.95
C ASP A 51 -2.89 26.61 -0.70
N GLY A 52 -2.92 25.48 -1.41
CA GLY A 52 -3.96 24.46 -1.28
C GLY A 52 -3.54 23.38 -0.30
N GLN A 53 -4.26 23.25 0.81
CA GLN A 53 -4.17 22.05 1.67
C GLN A 53 -4.62 20.82 0.88
N PHE A 54 -3.74 19.82 0.75
CA PHE A 54 -4.10 18.53 0.15
C PHE A 54 -4.95 17.72 1.12
N GLU A 55 -5.97 17.03 0.60
CA GLU A 55 -6.87 16.20 1.41
C GLU A 55 -6.37 14.76 1.49
N PHE A 56 -5.57 14.33 0.51
CA PHE A 56 -5.00 13.00 0.48
C PHE A 56 -3.57 13.01 -0.08
N GLU A 57 -2.65 12.33 0.60
CA GLU A 57 -1.28 12.14 0.10
C GLU A 57 -0.85 10.67 0.08
N LEU A 58 -0.19 10.27 -1.01
CA LEU A 58 0.45 8.97 -1.15
C LEU A 58 1.93 9.13 -1.44
N ARG A 59 2.80 8.55 -0.62
CA ARG A 59 4.22 8.44 -0.96
C ARG A 59 4.69 7.02 -0.96
N HIS A 60 5.53 6.76 -1.95
CA HIS A 60 6.21 5.53 -2.17
C HIS A 60 7.45 5.46 -1.28
N ALA A 61 7.53 4.44 -0.43
CA ALA A 61 8.78 4.01 0.17
C ALA A 61 9.62 3.43 -0.95
N TRP A 62 10.73 4.08 -1.32
CA TRP A 62 11.73 3.69 -2.31
C TRP A 62 11.50 2.38 -3.08
N GLY A 63 11.49 2.44 -4.41
CA GLY A 63 11.33 1.24 -5.22
C GLY A 63 12.36 0.17 -4.83
N PRO A 64 11.97 -1.06 -4.45
CA PRO A 64 12.85 -2.18 -4.19
C PRO A 64 13.75 -2.43 -5.39
N ASN A 65 13.31 -2.11 -6.60
CA ASN A 65 14.18 -2.14 -7.76
C ASN A 65 15.41 -1.25 -7.56
N VAL A 66 15.31 -0.03 -7.01
CA VAL A 66 16.48 0.83 -6.77
C VAL A 66 17.44 0.22 -5.73
N TRP A 67 16.91 -0.34 -4.64
CA TRP A 67 17.74 -0.91 -3.57
C TRP A 67 18.24 -2.33 -3.83
N TRP A 68 17.47 -3.11 -4.57
CA TRP A 68 17.77 -4.49 -4.91
C TRP A 68 18.55 -4.55 -6.23
N SER A 69 18.32 -3.69 -7.22
CA SER A 69 19.06 -3.72 -8.50
C SER A 69 20.38 -2.96 -8.49
N SER A 70 20.64 -2.08 -7.52
CA SER A 70 21.94 -1.41 -7.43
C SER A 70 23.01 -2.41 -6.99
N GLU A 71 23.78 -2.95 -7.93
CA GLU A 71 24.85 -3.94 -7.73
C GLU A 71 25.96 -3.53 -6.75
N ARG A 72 25.94 -2.33 -6.19
CA ARG A 72 26.91 -1.87 -5.19
C ARG A 72 26.22 -0.89 -4.26
N GLY A 73 25.88 -1.33 -3.05
CA GLY A 73 25.54 -0.51 -1.88
C GLY A 73 25.25 0.96 -2.20
N GLY A 74 24.23 1.19 -3.02
CA GLY A 74 24.06 2.47 -3.71
C GLY A 74 23.87 3.50 -2.63
N GLN A 75 24.76 4.49 -2.57
CA GLN A 75 24.64 5.59 -1.62
C GLN A 75 23.17 6.02 -1.60
N PRO A 76 22.58 6.15 -0.41
CA PRO A 76 21.16 6.40 -0.34
C PRO A 76 20.88 7.68 -1.14
N GLN A 77 20.08 7.54 -2.19
CA GLN A 77 19.89 8.63 -3.14
C GLN A 77 19.22 9.80 -2.40
N PHE A 78 19.89 10.96 -2.40
CA PHE A 78 19.45 12.34 -2.10
C PHE A 78 18.56 12.66 -0.87
N CYS A 79 17.87 11.72 -0.21
CA CYS A 79 16.85 11.99 0.81
C CYS A 79 16.83 11.00 1.99
N ASP A 80 17.57 9.89 1.97
CA ASP A 80 17.68 8.96 3.10
C ASP A 80 19.12 9.02 3.63
N SER A 81 19.31 9.45 4.86
CA SER A 81 20.64 9.50 5.50
C SER A 81 21.07 8.14 6.05
N ALA A 82 20.24 7.09 5.93
CA ALA A 82 20.38 5.79 6.58
C ALA A 82 20.51 5.89 8.11
N ASP A 83 20.13 7.03 8.70
CA ASP A 83 20.20 7.33 10.14
C ASP A 83 19.00 6.76 10.94
N GLY A 84 18.04 6.14 10.25
CA GLY A 84 16.82 5.61 10.83
C GLY A 84 15.81 6.69 11.23
N GLN A 85 15.93 7.90 10.69
CA GLN A 85 15.00 9.01 10.91
C GLN A 85 14.16 9.33 9.66
N TRP A 86 14.45 8.71 8.52
CA TRP A 86 13.76 9.01 7.27
C TRP A 86 12.23 8.95 7.38
N PHE A 87 11.68 7.92 8.02
CA PHE A 87 10.23 7.82 8.20
C PHE A 87 9.68 8.96 9.09
N GLU A 88 10.40 9.33 10.15
CA GLU A 88 10.01 10.44 11.03
C GLU A 88 10.01 11.77 10.28
N GLN A 89 11.06 12.05 9.52
CA GLN A 89 11.18 13.24 8.68
C GLN A 89 10.06 13.29 7.63
N LEU A 90 9.70 12.13 7.06
CA LEU A 90 8.57 12.00 6.15
C LEU A 90 7.25 12.36 6.84
N LEU A 91 6.99 11.87 8.05
CA LEU A 91 5.81 12.23 8.83
C LEU A 91 5.75 13.74 9.12
N LEU A 92 6.85 14.32 9.59
CA LEU A 92 6.95 15.77 9.83
C LEU A 92 6.71 16.58 8.55
N SER A 93 7.10 16.06 7.39
CA SER A 93 6.80 16.68 6.10
C SER A 93 5.30 16.63 5.74
N TYR A 94 4.58 15.56 6.13
CA TYR A 94 3.14 15.46 5.91
C TYR A 94 2.38 16.42 6.80
N GLU A 95 2.71 16.48 8.08
CA GLU A 95 2.02 17.36 9.04
C GLU A 95 2.16 18.83 8.64
N ARG A 96 3.34 19.24 8.14
CA ARG A 96 3.55 20.59 7.63
C ARG A 96 2.67 20.93 6.42
N ARG A 97 2.27 19.92 5.62
CA ARG A 97 1.52 20.12 4.36
C ARG A 97 0.02 19.85 4.48
N MET A 98 -0.37 18.92 5.34
CA MET A 98 -1.75 18.45 5.53
C MET A 98 -2.35 18.85 6.88
N GLY A 99 -1.55 19.44 7.77
CA GLY A 99 -1.96 19.80 9.13
C GLY A 99 -1.65 18.71 10.18
N SER A 100 -1.76 19.09 11.45
CA SER A 100 -1.46 18.23 12.60
C SER A 100 -2.45 17.07 12.77
N GLU A 101 -3.63 17.11 12.14
CA GLU A 101 -4.68 16.10 12.31
C GLU A 101 -4.65 15.00 11.23
N VAL A 102 -3.61 15.00 10.38
CA VAL A 102 -3.49 14.03 9.29
C VAL A 102 -3.48 12.59 9.81
N GLN A 103 -4.33 11.74 9.22
CA GLN A 103 -4.39 10.31 9.47
C GLN A 103 -3.35 9.58 8.60
N ILE A 104 -2.55 8.73 9.22
CA ILE A 104 -1.42 8.03 8.63
C ILE A 104 -1.75 6.55 8.57
N PHE A 105 -1.73 5.97 7.38
CA PHE A 105 -1.98 4.54 7.17
C PHE A 105 -0.70 3.84 6.72
N ILE A 106 -0.32 2.78 7.43
CA ILE A 106 0.87 1.97 7.16
C ILE A 106 0.45 0.53 6.84
N PRO A 107 0.51 0.12 5.57
CA PRO A 107 0.27 -1.25 5.17
C PRO A 107 1.49 -2.12 5.49
N ILE A 108 1.29 -3.17 6.27
CA ILE A 108 2.32 -4.15 6.62
C ILE A 108 1.88 -5.55 6.24
N ARG A 109 2.84 -6.47 6.34
CA ARG A 109 2.67 -7.88 6.01
C ARG A 109 3.63 -8.70 6.86
N ASP A 110 3.26 -9.95 7.12
CA ASP A 110 4.13 -10.94 7.74
C ASP A 110 5.49 -11.00 7.01
N ALA A 111 6.57 -11.08 7.78
CA ALA A 111 7.93 -10.96 7.27
C ALA A 111 8.25 -12.00 6.19
N TYR A 112 7.86 -13.25 6.40
CA TYR A 112 8.10 -14.33 5.45
C TYR A 112 7.26 -14.17 4.18
N THR A 113 5.95 -13.92 4.32
CA THR A 113 5.09 -13.76 3.14
C THR A 113 5.41 -12.49 2.35
N HIS A 114 5.94 -11.46 3.02
CA HIS A 114 6.49 -10.26 2.41
C HIS A 114 7.71 -10.60 1.55
N LEU A 115 8.74 -11.24 2.14
CA LEU A 115 9.94 -11.69 1.41
C LEU A 115 9.56 -12.51 0.17
N ARG A 116 8.70 -13.52 0.34
CA ARG A 116 8.26 -14.39 -0.76
C ARG A 116 7.62 -13.60 -1.90
N SER A 117 6.79 -12.61 -1.56
CA SER A 117 6.11 -11.79 -2.55
C SER A 117 7.05 -10.80 -3.23
N LEU A 118 8.06 -10.32 -2.51
CA LEU A 118 9.08 -9.41 -3.00
C LEU A 118 10.02 -10.11 -3.98
N LEU A 119 10.58 -11.27 -3.60
CA LEU A 119 11.45 -12.09 -4.46
C LEU A 119 10.76 -12.46 -5.79
N ARG A 120 9.49 -12.87 -5.73
CA ARG A 120 8.67 -13.16 -6.93
C ARG A 120 8.47 -11.94 -7.83
N HIS A 121 8.38 -10.75 -7.24
CA HIS A 121 8.15 -9.53 -7.99
C HIS A 121 9.39 -8.97 -8.66
N THR A 122 10.53 -9.08 -7.96
CA THR A 122 11.82 -8.67 -8.49
C THR A 122 12.47 -9.76 -9.33
N SER A 123 11.83 -10.94 -9.44
CA SER A 123 12.36 -12.15 -10.09
C SER A 123 13.75 -12.52 -9.60
N LYS A 124 14.03 -12.30 -8.31
CA LYS A 124 15.34 -12.56 -7.70
C LYS A 124 15.39 -13.95 -7.06
N PRO A 125 16.45 -14.75 -7.29
CA PRO A 125 16.64 -16.03 -6.60
C PRO A 125 16.78 -15.86 -5.09
N PHE A 126 16.32 -16.84 -4.32
CA PHE A 126 16.52 -16.85 -2.86
C PHE A 126 18.01 -16.88 -2.47
N ALA A 127 18.86 -17.58 -3.23
CA ALA A 127 20.31 -17.64 -2.97
C ALA A 127 20.93 -16.23 -2.89
N GLU A 128 20.57 -15.34 -3.81
CA GLU A 128 21.06 -13.97 -3.83
C GLU A 128 20.64 -13.18 -2.57
N PHE A 129 19.39 -13.34 -2.13
CA PHE A 129 18.92 -12.79 -0.85
C PHE A 129 19.71 -13.36 0.33
N ASN A 130 19.91 -14.67 0.35
CA ASN A 130 20.55 -15.37 1.45
C ASN A 130 22.03 -14.98 1.61
N ASP A 131 22.71 -14.74 0.49
CA ASP A 131 24.14 -14.42 0.45
C ASP A 131 24.42 -12.93 0.69
N SER A 132 23.40 -12.06 0.64
CA SER A 132 23.55 -10.62 0.76
C SER A 132 22.89 -10.05 2.01
N ALA A 133 23.69 -9.73 3.03
CA ALA A 133 23.24 -9.02 4.24
C ALA A 133 22.51 -7.69 3.95
N TRP A 134 22.82 -7.08 2.80
CA TRP A 134 22.15 -5.88 2.34
C TRP A 134 20.70 -6.13 1.88
N LEU A 135 20.30 -7.37 1.57
CA LEU A 135 18.92 -7.69 1.18
C LEU A 135 18.04 -8.16 2.35
N TRP A 136 18.63 -8.48 3.51
CA TRP A 136 17.89 -8.95 4.69
C TRP A 136 16.98 -7.86 5.28
N ASN A 137 15.93 -8.27 5.98
CA ASN A 137 14.96 -7.39 6.63
C ASN A 137 14.39 -6.30 5.69
N PRO A 138 13.82 -6.68 4.53
CA PRO A 138 13.32 -5.73 3.53
C PRO A 138 12.23 -4.80 4.06
N CYS A 139 11.33 -5.27 4.93
CA CYS A 139 10.24 -4.45 5.48
C CYS A 139 10.78 -3.29 6.33
N SER A 140 11.75 -3.59 7.20
CA SER A 140 12.42 -2.60 8.05
C SER A 140 13.16 -1.56 7.20
N LYS A 141 13.85 -2.01 6.15
CA LYS A 141 14.56 -1.13 5.22
C LYS A 141 13.61 -0.21 4.46
N GLU A 142 12.42 -0.67 4.08
CA GLU A 142 11.38 0.19 3.49
C GLU A 142 10.92 1.32 4.42
N LEU A 143 11.09 1.18 5.74
CA LEU A 143 10.87 2.26 6.70
C LEU A 143 12.14 3.11 6.96
N GLY A 144 13.23 2.88 6.23
CA GLY A 144 14.54 3.50 6.46
C GLY A 144 15.26 2.96 7.70
N LEU A 145 14.87 1.78 8.20
CA LEU A 145 15.46 1.16 9.40
C LEU A 145 16.46 0.07 8.97
N HIS A 146 17.74 0.44 8.93
CA HIS A 146 18.83 -0.41 8.45
C HIS A 146 19.49 -1.24 9.56
N HIS A 147 19.37 -0.81 10.81
CA HIS A 147 20.04 -1.42 11.96
C HIS A 147 19.07 -1.81 13.07
N ALA A 148 19.44 -2.83 13.85
CA ALA A 148 18.66 -3.30 15.00
C ALA A 148 18.36 -2.17 16.00
N SER A 149 19.34 -1.30 16.27
CA SER A 149 19.16 -0.14 17.17
C SER A 149 18.09 0.83 16.66
N GLN A 150 18.00 1.04 15.35
CA GLN A 150 17.00 1.90 14.72
C GLN A 150 15.61 1.27 14.81
N VAL A 151 15.50 -0.05 14.60
CA VAL A 151 14.25 -0.78 14.78
C VAL A 151 13.81 -0.76 16.24
N GLN A 152 14.71 -1.00 17.20
CA GLN A 152 14.36 -0.89 18.62
C GLN A 152 13.95 0.52 19.02
N ARG A 153 14.68 1.55 18.56
CA ARG A 153 14.33 2.95 18.77
C ARG A 153 12.95 3.24 18.21
N PHE A 154 12.70 2.84 16.96
CA PHE A 154 11.38 2.93 16.33
C PHE A 154 10.35 2.23 17.22
N LEU A 155 10.48 0.95 17.55
CA LEU A 155 9.47 0.23 18.34
C LEU A 155 9.25 0.78 19.76
N LYS A 156 10.27 1.39 20.38
CA LYS A 156 10.22 1.92 21.74
C LYS A 156 9.72 3.37 21.82
N GLU A 157 10.23 4.23 20.94
CA GLU A 157 9.95 5.67 20.93
C GLU A 157 8.75 6.01 20.04
N TRP A 158 8.25 5.02 19.30
CA TRP A 158 7.03 5.17 18.53
C TRP A 158 5.78 5.01 19.38
N PRO A 159 4.78 5.89 19.22
CA PRO A 159 4.73 7.11 18.42
C PRO A 159 4.76 8.35 19.33
N PHE A 160 5.66 9.29 19.06
CA PHE A 160 5.57 10.68 19.55
C PHE A 160 4.12 11.13 19.60
N GLN A 161 3.46 11.35 20.73
CA GLN A 161 2.10 11.93 20.92
C GLN A 161 0.97 11.65 19.87
N ARG A 162 1.14 10.71 18.94
CA ARG A 162 0.47 10.62 17.62
C ARG A 162 -0.18 9.26 17.38
N ALA A 163 -0.13 8.35 18.36
CA ALA A 163 -0.71 7.00 18.25
C ALA A 163 -2.14 7.03 17.69
N LYS A 164 -2.93 8.01 18.12
CA LYS A 164 -4.34 8.13 17.72
C LYS A 164 -4.57 8.37 16.23
N ARG A 165 -3.56 8.82 15.48
CA ARG A 165 -3.67 9.18 14.05
C ARG A 165 -2.98 8.18 13.14
N LEU A 166 -2.35 7.15 13.69
CA LEU A 166 -1.60 6.16 12.94
C LEU A 166 -2.34 4.84 12.98
N HIS A 167 -2.61 4.32 11.78
CA HIS A 167 -3.42 3.14 11.56
C HIS A 167 -2.58 2.11 10.82
N VAL A 168 -2.49 0.92 11.41
CA VAL A 168 -1.82 -0.22 10.80
C VAL A 168 -2.83 -0.95 9.91
N LEU A 169 -2.42 -1.33 8.70
CA LEU A 169 -3.26 -2.12 7.78
C LEU A 169 -2.55 -3.44 7.51
N LEU A 170 -3.15 -4.57 7.88
CA LEU A 170 -2.60 -5.90 7.64
C LEU A 170 -3.01 -6.41 6.26
N ALA A 171 -2.04 -6.81 5.45
CA ALA A 171 -2.30 -7.46 4.16
C ALA A 171 -3.06 -8.79 4.34
N GLU A 172 -2.77 -9.53 5.42
CA GLU A 172 -3.39 -10.80 5.79
C GLU A 172 -4.89 -10.64 6.10
N ASP A 173 -5.27 -9.50 6.68
CA ASP A 173 -6.66 -9.13 6.95
C ASP A 173 -7.06 -7.86 6.19
N LEU A 174 -6.78 -7.86 4.88
CA LEU A 174 -7.01 -6.69 4.03
C LEU A 174 -8.47 -6.22 4.05
N SER A 175 -9.44 -7.13 4.19
CA SER A 175 -10.85 -6.74 4.26
C SER A 175 -11.21 -6.01 5.54
N ALA A 176 -10.73 -6.47 6.71
CA ALA A 176 -10.92 -5.72 7.94
C ALA A 176 -10.17 -4.39 7.89
N SER A 177 -8.94 -4.41 7.39
CA SER A 177 -8.11 -3.21 7.20
C SER A 177 -8.80 -2.15 6.34
N LEU A 178 -9.41 -2.54 5.20
CA LEU A 178 -10.14 -1.62 4.33
C LEU A 178 -11.44 -1.08 4.98
N VAL A 179 -12.09 -1.90 5.81
CA VAL A 179 -13.27 -1.46 6.58
C VAL A 179 -12.89 -0.48 7.68
N MET A 180 -11.81 -0.73 8.43
CA MET A 180 -11.26 0.21 9.42
C MET A 180 -10.84 1.51 8.74
N PHE A 181 -10.13 1.42 7.62
CA PHE A 181 -9.75 2.57 6.80
C PHE A 181 -10.97 3.41 6.42
N ARG A 182 -12.03 2.83 5.81
CA ARG A 182 -13.21 3.60 5.41
C ARG A 182 -13.88 4.31 6.57
N ARG A 183 -13.87 3.72 7.76
CA ARG A 183 -14.51 4.31 8.94
C ARG A 183 -13.71 5.48 9.46
N THR A 184 -12.39 5.33 9.48
CA THR A 184 -11.44 6.39 9.88
C THR A 184 -11.54 7.61 8.98
N VAL A 185 -11.64 7.43 7.66
CA VAL A 185 -11.76 8.56 6.70
C VAL A 185 -13.20 8.92 6.32
N ASN A 186 -14.19 8.35 7.01
CA ASN A 186 -15.62 8.53 6.74
C ASN A 186 -16.03 8.31 5.26
N TRP A 187 -15.50 7.25 4.67
CA TRP A 187 -15.85 6.79 3.33
C TRP A 187 -16.93 5.71 3.37
N SER A 188 -17.67 5.56 2.28
CA SER A 188 -18.68 4.53 2.11
C SER A 188 -18.04 3.19 1.72
N LEU A 189 -18.74 2.06 1.92
CA LEU A 189 -18.19 0.74 1.58
C LEU A 189 -17.78 0.64 0.10
N ARG A 190 -18.51 1.29 -0.81
CA ARG A 190 -18.22 1.36 -2.26
C ARG A 190 -16.93 2.11 -2.60
N ASP A 191 -16.41 2.93 -1.69
CA ASP A 191 -15.13 3.64 -1.86
C ASP A 191 -13.95 2.65 -1.70
N VAL A 192 -14.10 1.67 -0.83
CA VAL A 192 -12.99 0.78 -0.43
C VAL A 192 -13.04 -0.60 -1.06
N VAL A 193 -14.04 -0.88 -1.91
CA VAL A 193 -14.07 -2.11 -2.70
C VAL A 193 -12.79 -2.21 -3.51
N SER A 194 -12.00 -3.23 -3.22
CA SER A 194 -10.83 -3.55 -4.03
C SER A 194 -11.29 -4.16 -5.35
N PHE A 195 -10.79 -3.62 -6.44
CA PHE A 195 -10.91 -4.23 -7.75
C PHE A 195 -9.51 -4.75 -8.01
N SER A 196 -9.37 -6.07 -8.06
CA SER A 196 -8.10 -6.68 -8.39
C SER A 196 -7.73 -6.29 -9.82
N THR A 197 -7.02 -5.17 -9.97
CA THR A 197 -6.30 -4.82 -11.18
C THR A 197 -5.19 -5.84 -11.29
N HIS A 198 -5.40 -6.84 -12.12
CA HIS A 198 -4.46 -7.93 -12.33
C HIS A 198 -4.26 -8.80 -11.08
N VAL A 199 -5.04 -9.89 -11.03
CA VAL A 199 -4.35 -11.17 -10.89
C VAL A 199 -3.47 -11.23 -12.14
N THR A 200 -2.28 -10.60 -12.13
CA THR A 200 -1.22 -10.99 -13.04
C THR A 200 -1.08 -12.45 -12.71
N SER A 201 -1.68 -13.27 -13.56
CA SER A 201 -1.59 -14.70 -13.51
C SER A 201 -0.14 -15.01 -13.18
N GLU A 202 0.07 -15.88 -12.19
CA GLU A 202 1.35 -16.48 -11.79
C GLU A 202 2.09 -17.17 -12.95
N LYS A 203 1.72 -16.89 -14.22
CA LYS A 203 2.11 -17.55 -15.44
C LYS A 203 3.48 -17.14 -15.99
N GLN A 204 4.20 -16.16 -15.42
CA GLN A 204 5.50 -15.76 -16.00
C GLN A 204 6.64 -15.45 -15.02
N ALA A 205 6.42 -15.39 -13.71
CA ALA A 205 7.54 -15.50 -12.79
C ALA A 205 7.91 -16.98 -12.73
N ALA A 206 9.02 -17.38 -13.36
CA ALA A 206 9.67 -18.66 -13.07
C ALA A 206 9.58 -18.88 -11.56
N GLN A 207 9.06 -20.03 -11.11
CA GLN A 207 8.75 -20.26 -9.70
C GLN A 207 9.99 -19.97 -8.86
N VAL A 208 10.05 -18.77 -8.27
CA VAL A 208 11.12 -18.43 -7.36
C VAL A 208 10.91 -19.34 -6.16
N LEU A 209 11.77 -20.35 -6.06
CA LEU A 209 11.79 -21.28 -4.96
C LEU A 209 12.32 -20.53 -3.74
N VAL A 210 11.40 -20.22 -2.84
CA VAL A 210 11.70 -19.68 -1.50
C VAL A 210 11.54 -20.85 -0.53
N PRO A 211 12.54 -21.16 0.30
CA PRO A 211 12.43 -22.19 1.33
C PRO A 211 11.25 -21.95 2.27
N ALA A 212 10.86 -22.98 3.02
CA ALA A 212 9.86 -22.79 4.07
C ALA A 212 10.37 -21.81 5.14
N ALA A 213 9.48 -21.21 5.91
CA ALA A 213 9.85 -20.14 6.84
C ALA A 213 10.86 -20.62 7.90
N GLU A 214 10.70 -21.86 8.33
CA GLU A 214 11.56 -22.60 9.26
C GLU A 214 12.98 -22.85 8.75
N ASP A 215 13.16 -22.87 7.42
CA ASP A 215 14.46 -23.12 6.79
C ASP A 215 15.25 -21.83 6.52
N ILE A 216 14.62 -20.67 6.71
CA ILE A 216 15.28 -19.37 6.56
C ILE A 216 16.07 -19.06 7.84
N PRO A 217 17.38 -18.77 7.76
CA PRO A 217 18.14 -18.39 8.94
C PRO A 217 17.50 -17.21 9.67
N SER A 218 17.43 -17.29 10.99
CA SER A 218 16.62 -16.39 11.80
C SER A 218 17.03 -14.92 11.70
N ASP A 219 18.31 -14.63 11.45
CA ASP A 219 18.86 -13.28 11.29
C ASP A 219 18.43 -12.58 9.99
N ARG A 220 17.96 -13.32 8.99
CA ARG A 220 17.54 -12.79 7.68
C ARG A 220 16.28 -11.94 7.76
N LEU A 221 15.41 -12.24 8.72
CA LEU A 221 14.09 -11.63 8.88
C LEU A 221 13.78 -11.23 10.34
N ASN A 222 14.74 -11.31 11.27
CA ASN A 222 14.49 -11.06 12.69
C ASN A 222 13.98 -9.64 13.00
N LEU A 223 14.45 -8.62 12.29
CA LEU A 223 14.00 -7.24 12.51
C LEU A 223 12.59 -7.04 11.95
N ASP A 224 12.34 -7.57 10.75
CA ASP A 224 11.00 -7.56 10.15
C ASP A 224 9.99 -8.30 11.02
N GLN A 225 10.38 -9.43 11.61
CA GLN A 225 9.53 -10.20 12.51
C GLN A 225 9.19 -9.39 13.78
N GLN A 226 10.19 -8.74 14.39
CA GLN A 226 9.95 -7.90 15.58
C GLN A 226 9.03 -6.72 15.26
N LEU A 227 9.27 -6.06 14.14
CA LEU A 227 8.43 -4.97 13.64
C LEU A 227 7.00 -5.46 13.40
N TYR A 228 6.83 -6.56 12.69
CA TYR A 228 5.53 -7.14 12.38
C TYR A 228 4.76 -7.50 13.65
N LEU A 229 5.36 -8.25 14.59
CA LEU A 229 4.68 -8.66 15.82
C LEU A 229 4.17 -7.47 16.64
N ARG A 230 4.98 -6.40 16.74
CA ARG A 230 4.58 -5.20 17.47
C ARG A 230 3.44 -4.46 16.78
N LEU A 231 3.51 -4.28 15.47
CA LEU A 231 2.48 -3.59 14.70
C LEU A 231 1.20 -4.43 14.56
N GLN A 232 1.31 -5.75 14.49
CA GLN A 232 0.19 -6.68 14.50
C GLN A 232 -0.59 -6.62 15.82
N SER A 233 0.11 -6.55 16.95
CA SER A 233 -0.54 -6.35 18.26
C SER A 233 -1.36 -5.07 18.26
N TRP A 234 -0.83 -3.98 17.73
CA TRP A 234 -1.54 -2.72 17.66
C TRP A 234 -2.74 -2.77 16.72
N PHE A 235 -2.60 -3.39 15.54
CA PHE A 235 -3.74 -3.66 14.67
C PHE A 235 -4.83 -4.45 15.39
N ALA A 236 -4.47 -5.48 16.18
CA ALA A 236 -5.42 -6.28 16.93
C ALA A 236 -6.17 -5.44 17.98
N ASP A 237 -5.48 -4.54 18.67
CA ASP A 237 -6.08 -3.60 19.63
C ASP A 237 -7.08 -2.66 18.94
N GLU A 238 -6.70 -2.07 17.80
CA GLU A 238 -7.55 -1.18 17.02
C GLU A 238 -8.77 -1.91 16.43
N LEU A 239 -8.57 -3.13 15.93
CA LEU A 239 -9.64 -4.01 15.44
C LEU A 239 -10.64 -4.34 16.55
N GLN A 240 -10.15 -4.65 17.75
CA GLN A 240 -11.00 -4.94 18.91
C GLN A 240 -11.79 -3.70 19.35
N LEU A 241 -11.20 -2.50 19.27
CA LEU A 241 -11.90 -1.24 19.49
C LEU A 241 -13.06 -1.08 18.50
N HIS A 242 -12.81 -1.27 17.21
CA HIS A 242 -13.86 -1.19 16.20
C HIS A 242 -14.99 -2.21 16.41
N ARG A 243 -14.65 -3.45 16.76
CA ARG A 243 -15.62 -4.51 17.08
C ARG A 243 -16.50 -4.18 18.28
N SER A 244 -15.90 -3.66 19.34
CA SER A 244 -16.61 -3.33 20.58
C SER A 244 -17.50 -2.09 20.45
N GLN A 245 -17.06 -1.09 19.67
CA GLN A 245 -17.80 0.16 19.51
C GLN A 245 -18.88 0.11 18.42
N ASN A 246 -18.81 -0.85 17.49
CA ASN A 246 -19.68 -0.88 16.31
C ASN A 246 -20.20 -2.29 16.04
N SER A 247 -21.48 -2.51 16.37
CA SER A 247 -22.14 -3.82 16.24
C SER A 247 -22.29 -4.34 14.81
N ASP A 248 -22.12 -3.48 13.81
CA ASP A 248 -22.20 -3.80 12.39
C ASP A 248 -20.83 -4.05 11.72
N PHE A 249 -19.71 -3.87 12.42
CA PHE A 249 -18.37 -3.97 11.84
C PHE A 249 -18.14 -5.31 11.12
N GLU A 250 -18.42 -6.44 11.78
CA GLU A 250 -18.22 -7.77 11.17
C GLU A 250 -19.14 -8.01 9.97
N ARG A 251 -20.35 -7.42 9.97
CA ARG A 251 -21.25 -7.47 8.82
C ARG A 251 -20.68 -6.67 7.65
N GLU A 252 -20.07 -5.52 7.90
CA GLU A 252 -19.38 -4.74 6.87
C GLU A 252 -18.18 -5.48 6.30
N VAL A 253 -17.36 -6.11 7.15
CA VAL A 253 -16.22 -6.94 6.69
C VAL A 253 -16.70 -8.08 5.81
N LEU A 254 -17.77 -8.77 6.20
CA LEU A 254 -18.36 -9.83 5.38
C LEU A 254 -18.94 -9.30 4.06
N ALA A 255 -19.64 -8.15 4.09
CA ALA A 255 -20.16 -7.50 2.90
C ALA A 255 -19.03 -7.09 1.94
N HIS A 256 -17.96 -6.50 2.48
CA HIS A 256 -16.76 -6.14 1.72
C HIS A 256 -16.15 -7.37 1.02
N LYS A 257 -15.95 -8.48 1.76
CA LYS A 257 -15.44 -9.75 1.22
C LYS A 257 -16.32 -10.27 0.09
N ARG A 258 -17.64 -10.25 0.26
CA ARG A 258 -18.61 -10.71 -0.74
C ARG A 258 -18.58 -9.84 -1.99
N ILE A 259 -18.63 -8.52 -1.85
CA ILE A 259 -18.61 -7.57 -2.96
C ILE A 259 -17.30 -7.69 -3.74
N THR A 260 -16.15 -7.66 -3.05
CA THR A 260 -14.82 -7.79 -3.68
C THR A 260 -14.70 -9.10 -4.47
N LYS A 261 -15.19 -10.22 -3.90
CA LYS A 261 -15.20 -11.52 -4.59
C LYS A 261 -16.15 -11.54 -5.80
N ALA A 262 -17.33 -10.95 -5.67
CA ALA A 262 -18.30 -10.87 -6.77
C ALA A 262 -17.75 -10.02 -7.93
N VAL A 263 -17.20 -8.86 -7.61
CA VAL A 263 -16.54 -7.96 -8.57
C VAL A 263 -15.37 -8.66 -9.28
N ALA A 264 -14.50 -9.34 -8.54
CA ALA A 264 -13.38 -10.07 -9.12
C ALA A 264 -13.85 -11.18 -10.07
N ARG A 265 -14.96 -11.87 -9.77
CA ARG A 265 -15.54 -12.89 -10.65
C ARG A 265 -16.13 -12.29 -11.92
N VAL A 266 -16.92 -11.23 -11.77
CA VAL A 266 -17.56 -10.55 -12.91
C VAL A 266 -16.49 -9.98 -13.84
N CYS A 267 -15.50 -9.29 -13.30
CA CYS A 267 -14.47 -8.65 -14.10
C CYS A 267 -13.36 -9.61 -14.53
N GLY A 268 -13.07 -10.69 -13.81
CA GLY A 268 -12.03 -11.66 -14.17
C GLY A 268 -12.36 -12.52 -15.40
N GLY A 269 -13.64 -12.67 -15.73
CA GLY A 269 -14.09 -13.44 -16.91
C GLY A 269 -14.29 -12.62 -18.19
N MET A 270 -14.10 -11.30 -18.15
CA MET A 270 -14.31 -10.45 -19.32
C MET A 270 -13.02 -10.33 -20.15
N ASN A 271 -13.04 -10.90 -21.36
CA ASN A 271 -12.07 -10.57 -22.40
C ASN A 271 -12.29 -9.13 -22.87
N GLU A 272 -11.20 -8.38 -23.02
CA GLU A 272 -11.18 -6.96 -23.44
C GLU A 272 -11.87 -6.70 -24.80
N HIS A 273 -12.16 -7.75 -25.57
CA HIS A 273 -12.80 -7.67 -26.89
C HIS A 273 -14.31 -7.36 -26.88
N LEU A 274 -14.99 -7.34 -25.74
CA LEU A 274 -16.43 -6.98 -25.66
C LEU A 274 -16.65 -5.47 -25.43
N GLY A 275 -16.07 -4.67 -26.32
CA GLY A 275 -15.82 -3.22 -26.19
C GLY A 275 -17.00 -2.33 -25.80
N GLY A 276 -18.27 -2.75 -25.93
CA GLY A 276 -19.45 -1.89 -25.73
C GLY A 276 -20.42 -2.27 -24.61
N SER A 277 -20.20 -3.34 -23.85
CA SER A 277 -21.18 -3.75 -22.81
C SER A 277 -21.06 -2.94 -21.52
N PHE A 278 -22.18 -2.71 -20.81
CA PHE A 278 -22.19 -2.09 -19.47
C PHE A 278 -21.23 -2.79 -18.52
N LEU A 279 -21.13 -4.12 -18.58
CA LEU A 279 -20.20 -4.90 -17.75
C LEU A 279 -18.75 -4.63 -18.13
N ALA A 280 -18.42 -4.49 -19.41
CA ALA A 280 -17.07 -4.13 -19.84
C ALA A 280 -16.71 -2.70 -19.40
N GLN A 281 -17.65 -1.76 -19.49
CA GLN A 281 -17.46 -0.39 -19.01
C GLN A 281 -17.33 -0.34 -17.49
N PHE A 282 -18.19 -1.05 -16.75
CA PHE A 282 -18.08 -1.23 -15.31
C PHE A 282 -16.71 -1.80 -14.93
N CYS A 283 -16.25 -2.85 -15.62
CA CYS A 283 -14.95 -3.49 -15.36
C CYS A 283 -13.75 -2.63 -15.78
N ARG A 284 -13.87 -1.78 -16.80
CA ARG A 284 -12.85 -0.77 -17.15
C ARG A 284 -12.77 0.36 -16.12
N SER A 285 -13.92 0.93 -15.73
CA SER A 285 -14.00 1.95 -14.67
C SER A 285 -13.54 1.41 -13.31
N ALA A 286 -13.83 0.14 -13.05
CA ALA A 286 -13.34 -0.63 -11.91
C ALA A 286 -11.82 -0.80 -11.91
N ARG A 287 -11.23 -1.12 -13.07
CA ARG A 287 -9.80 -1.40 -13.26
C ARG A 287 -8.94 -0.16 -13.47
N ALA A 288 -9.55 1.00 -13.68
CA ALA A 288 -8.86 2.28 -13.91
C ALA A 288 -7.96 2.30 -15.17
N GLU A 289 -8.26 1.49 -16.19
CA GLU A 289 -7.52 1.47 -17.48
C GLU A 289 -8.15 2.34 -18.58
N ALA A 290 -9.29 2.99 -18.35
CA ALA A 290 -9.94 3.83 -19.36
C ALA A 290 -9.54 5.30 -19.21
N ASP A 291 -9.12 5.86 -20.34
CA ASP A 291 -8.95 7.28 -20.64
C ASP A 291 -9.95 8.16 -19.86
N LEU A 292 -9.42 8.96 -18.94
CA LEU A 292 -10.16 9.71 -17.93
C LEU A 292 -11.09 10.77 -18.54
N GLU A 293 -10.87 11.16 -19.81
CA GLU A 293 -11.78 12.04 -20.57
C GLU A 293 -13.13 11.37 -20.92
N SER A 294 -13.22 10.04 -20.87
CA SER A 294 -14.44 9.31 -21.24
C SER A 294 -15.49 9.26 -20.12
N LEU A 295 -15.11 9.52 -18.86
CA LEU A 295 -16.02 9.51 -17.71
C LEU A 295 -16.90 10.77 -17.66
N ASP A 296 -16.40 11.92 -18.13
CA ASP A 296 -17.20 13.16 -18.28
C ASP A 296 -18.22 13.07 -19.43
N ARG A 297 -18.04 12.10 -20.34
CA ARG A 297 -18.97 11.86 -21.47
C ARG A 297 -20.07 10.85 -21.16
N LEU A 298 -20.07 10.23 -19.97
CA LEU A 298 -21.18 9.42 -19.50
C LEU A 298 -22.29 10.31 -18.94
N GLN A 299 -22.89 11.10 -19.83
CA GLN A 299 -24.23 11.61 -19.57
C GLN A 299 -25.18 10.41 -19.50
N CYS A 300 -25.98 10.37 -18.44
CA CYS A 300 -27.05 9.40 -18.27
C CYS A 300 -27.91 9.38 -19.55
N VAL A 301 -28.00 8.22 -20.21
CA VAL A 301 -29.05 7.99 -21.20
C VAL A 301 -30.33 7.81 -20.40
N GLU A 302 -31.17 8.83 -20.37
CA GLU A 302 -32.58 8.67 -20.01
C GLU A 302 -33.23 7.68 -20.98
N LYS A 303 -33.68 6.54 -20.45
CA LYS A 303 -34.93 5.87 -20.85
C LYS A 303 -35.48 5.07 -19.67
#